data_AF-A0A9E4AG95-F1
#
_entry.id   AF-A0A9E4AG95-F1
#
_cell.length_a   1.000
_cell.length_b   1.000
_cell.length_c   1.000
_cell.angle_alpha   90.00
_cell.angle_beta   90.00
_cell.angle_gamma   90.00
#
_symmetry.space_group_name_H-M   'P 1'
#
loop_
_entity.id
_entity.type
_entity.pdbx_description
1 polymer ?
#
loop_
_entity_poly.entity_id
_entity_poly.type
_entity_poly.pdbx_seq_one_letter_code
_entity_poly.pdbx_strand_id
1 'polypeptide(L)' 'MTTELTFDLQNTLETMLNRIATGDDITEQLLKIEQLSTDIESTAPTMLKHYLERKSYTKALDFLKDL' A
#
# COMPACT_ATOMS: atom_id res chain seq x y z
N MET A 1 1.43 1.94 14.07
CA MET A 1 1.40 0.95 12.98
C MET A 1 2.30 -0.20 13.40
N THR A 2 1.88 -1.45 13.25
CA THR A 2 2.74 -2.61 13.55
C THR A 2 3.65 -2.88 12.36
N THR A 3 4.84 -3.43 12.61
CA THR A 3 5.79 -3.81 11.55
C THR A 3 5.17 -4.78 10.55
N GLU A 4 4.28 -5.66 11.01
CA GLU A 4 3.54 -6.62 10.17
C GLU A 4 2.62 -5.92 9.16
N LEU A 5 1.80 -4.95 9.61
CA LEU A 5 0.90 -4.20 8.71
C LEU A 5 1.68 -3.35 7.69
N THR A 6 2.81 -2.78 8.11
CA THR A 6 3.72 -2.04 7.21
C THR A 6 4.28 -2.95 6.12
N PHE A 7 4.78 -4.13 6.51
CA PHE A 7 5.33 -5.10 5.58
C PHE A 7 4.27 -5.67 4.63
N ASP A 8 3.07 -5.95 5.14
CA ASP A 8 1.95 -6.42 4.32
C ASP A 8 1.50 -5.38 3.29
N LEU A 9 1.42 -4.11 3.69
CA LEU A 9 1.08 -3.03 2.77
C LEU A 9 2.17 -2.86 1.70
N GLN A 10 3.44 -2.86 2.11
CA GLN A 10 4.58 -2.77 1.18
C GLN A 10 4.53 -3.90 0.14
N ASN A 11 4.44 -5.16 0.59
CA ASN A 11 4.39 -6.32 -0.31
C ASN A 11 3.17 -6.29 -1.24
N THR A 12 2.02 -5.85 -0.73
CA THR A 12 0.79 -5.76 -1.54
C THR A 12 0.94 -4.71 -2.63
N LEU A 13 1.53 -3.54 -2.31
CA LEU A 13 1.83 -2.49 -3.28
C LEU A 13 2.85 -2.94 -4.33
N GLU A 14 3.95 -3.60 -3.91
CA GLU A 14 4.96 -4.15 -4.82
C GLU A 14 4.37 -5.18 -5.78
N THR A 15 3.58 -6.11 -5.24
CA THR A 15 2.90 -7.15 -6.03
C THR A 15 1.97 -6.52 -7.06
N MET A 16 1.16 -5.54 -6.65
CA MET A 16 0.24 -4.86 -7.56
C MET A 16 0.97 -4.14 -8.69
N LEU A 17 2.04 -3.40 -8.39
CA LEU A 17 2.82 -2.69 -9.40
C LEU A 17 3.52 -3.64 -10.36
N ASN A 18 3.99 -4.79 -9.87
CA ASN A 18 4.54 -5.85 -10.73
C ASN A 18 3.46 -6.41 -11.67
N ARG A 19 2.28 -6.76 -11.13
CA ARG A 19 1.14 -7.27 -11.92
C ARG A 19 0.66 -6.28 -12.98
N ILE A 20 0.67 -4.98 -12.69
CA ILE A 20 0.39 -3.94 -13.70
C ILE A 20 1.40 -4.01 -14.85
N ALA A 21 2.68 -4.25 -14.57
CA ALA A 21 3.72 -4.35 -15.59
C ALA A 21 3.62 -5.62 -16.44
N THR A 22 3.11 -6.72 -15.86
CA THR A 22 2.92 -8.00 -16.56
C THR A 22 1.55 -8.13 -17.24
N GLY A 23 0.59 -7.26 -16.90
CA GLY A 23 -0.79 -7.32 -17.39
C GLY A 23 -1.68 -8.31 -16.64
N ASP A 24 -1.28 -8.72 -15.43
CA ASP A 24 -2.04 -9.62 -14.57
C ASP A 24 -3.17 -8.92 -13.80
N ASP A 25 -4.16 -9.68 -13.31
CA ASP A 25 -5.25 -9.15 -12.49
C ASP A 25 -4.76 -8.58 -11.16
N ILE A 26 -5.23 -7.38 -10.81
CA ILE A 26 -4.86 -6.67 -9.58
C ILE A 26 -6.00 -6.53 -8.57
N THR A 27 -7.15 -7.18 -8.83
CA THR A 27 -8.37 -6.98 -8.05
C THR A 27 -8.16 -7.34 -6.58
N GLU A 28 -7.48 -8.45 -6.32
CA GLU A 28 -7.12 -8.90 -4.96
C GLU A 28 -6.24 -7.87 -4.23
N GLN A 29 -5.24 -7.31 -4.91
CA GLN A 29 -4.32 -6.35 -4.31
C GLN A 29 -5.02 -5.03 -3.99
N LEU A 30 -5.93 -4.58 -4.86
CA LEU A 30 -6.72 -3.38 -4.60
C LEU A 30 -7.60 -3.53 -3.34
N LEU A 31 -8.31 -4.66 -3.22
CA LEU A 31 -9.12 -4.96 -2.04
C LEU A 31 -8.27 -5.02 -0.77
N LYS A 32 -7.11 -5.68 -0.85
CA LYS A 32 -6.19 -5.80 0.28
C LYS A 32 -5.58 -4.45 0.68
N ILE A 33 -5.26 -3.57 -0.27
CA ILE A 33 -4.79 -2.21 0.01
C ILE A 33 -5.87 -1.38 0.72
N GLU A 34 -7.13 -1.47 0.28
CA GLU A 34 -8.24 -0.74 0.94
C GLU A 34 -8.45 -1.22 2.38
N GLN A 35 -8.39 -2.53 2.62
CA GLN A 35 -8.46 -3.10 3.97
C GLN A 35 -7.28 -2.63 4.83
N LEU A 36 -6.04 -2.80 4.36
CA LEU A 36 -4.85 -2.40 5.08
C LEU A 36 -4.82 -0.89 5.36
N SER A 37 -5.30 -0.06 4.43
CA SER A 37 -5.40 1.40 4.60
C SER A 37 -6.31 1.78 5.76
N THR A 38 -7.42 1.04 5.91
CA THR A 38 -8.35 1.20 7.04
C THR A 38 -7.71 0.72 8.35
N ASP A 39 -7.05 -0.43 8.34
CA ASP A 39 -6.43 -1.03 9.52
C ASP A 39 -5.30 -0.15 10.10
N ILE A 40 -4.56 0.55 9.23
CA ILE A 40 -3.48 1.45 9.65
C ILE A 40 -3.93 2.89 9.89
N GLU A 41 -5.16 3.28 9.54
CA GLU A 41 -5.61 4.68 9.47
C GLU A 41 -5.30 5.45 10.75
N SER A 42 -5.57 4.89 11.93
CA SER A 42 -5.36 5.58 13.21
C SER A 42 -3.88 5.76 13.59
N THR A 43 -2.98 4.96 13.02
CA THR A 43 -1.58 4.90 13.46
C THR A 43 -0.54 5.11 12.35
N ALA A 44 -0.99 5.33 11.12
CA ALA A 44 -0.14 5.62 9.97
C ALA A 44 0.36 7.08 9.97
N PRO A 45 1.57 7.34 9.46
CA PRO A 45 2.04 8.70 9.21
C PRO A 45 1.11 9.46 8.25
N THR A 46 0.89 10.76 8.47
CA THR A 46 0.00 11.60 7.65
C THR A 46 0.33 11.55 6.15
N MET A 47 1.62 11.49 5.81
CA MET A 47 2.06 11.40 4.41
C MET A 47 1.64 10.07 3.75
N LEU A 48 1.76 8.95 4.47
CA LEU A 48 1.32 7.65 3.97
C LEU A 48 -0.18 7.64 3.70
N LYS A 49 -0.99 8.17 4.64
CA LYS A 49 -2.44 8.30 4.46
C LYS A 49 -2.78 9.11 3.22
N HIS A 50 -2.12 10.26 3.05
CA HIS A 50 -2.31 11.12 1.89
C HIS A 50 -2.02 10.40 0.57
N TYR A 51 -0.97 9.59 0.51
CA TYR A 51 -0.67 8.81 -0.70
C TYR A 51 -1.71 7.74 -0.99
N LEU A 52 -2.18 7.01 0.04
CA LEU A 52 -3.20 5.97 -0.09
C LEU A 52 -4.56 6.56 -0.53
N GLU A 53 -5.01 7.65 0.09
CA GLU A 53 -6.25 8.36 -0.27
C GLU A 53 -6.26 8.82 -1.72
N ARG A 54 -5.11 9.28 -2.22
CA ARG A 54 -4.95 9.74 -3.61
C ARG A 54 -4.66 8.61 -4.60
N LYS A 55 -4.65 7.36 -4.14
CA LYS A 55 -4.25 6.17 -4.92
C LYS A 55 -2.88 6.35 -5.57
N SER A 56 -1.99 7.10 -4.92
CA SER A 56 -0.61 7.34 -5.37
C SER A 56 0.28 6.21 -4.88
N TYR A 57 -0.02 5.00 -5.33
CA TYR A 57 0.56 3.75 -4.81
C TYR A 57 2.08 3.63 -4.97
N THR A 58 2.65 4.22 -6.03
CA THR A 58 4.11 4.32 -6.17
C THR A 58 4.72 5.17 -5.06
N LYS A 59 4.13 6.33 -4.76
CA LYS A 59 4.62 7.20 -3.66
C LYS A 59 4.40 6.58 -2.29
N ALA A 60 3.28 5.87 -2.10
CA ALA A 60 3.03 5.12 -0.88
C ALA A 60 4.11 4.05 -0.67
N LEU A 61 4.48 3.33 -1.73
CA LEU A 61 5.54 2.33 -1.69
C LEU A 61 6.90 2.93 -1.41
N ASP A 62 7.27 4.01 -2.10
CA ASP A 62 8.55 4.71 -1.89
C ASP A 62 8.66 5.18 -0.43
N PHE A 63 7.59 5.78 0.09
CA PHE A 63 7.53 6.22 1.49
C PHE A 63 7.71 5.06 2.49
N LEU A 64 7.15 3.88 2.20
CA LEU A 64 7.29 2.71 3.07
C LEU A 64 8.70 2.10 3.04
N LYS A 65 9.44 2.25 1.94
CA LYS A 65 10.82 1.76 1.80
C LYS A 65 11.85 2.61 2.56
N ASP A 66 11.53 3.89 2.76
CA ASP A 66 12.38 4.84 3.45
C ASP A 66 12.13 4.92 4.97
N LEU A 67 11.20 4.10 5.48
CA LEU A 67 10.67 4.12 6.85
C LEU A 67 11.46 3.18 7.78
#